data_AF-A0A1S8ZYJ0-F1
#
_entry.id   AF-A0A1S8ZYJ0-F1
#
_cell.length_a   1.000
_cell.length_b   1.000
_cell.length_c   1.000
_cell.angle_alpha   90.00
_cell.angle_beta   90.00
_cell.angle_gamma   90.00
#
_symmetry.space_group_name_H-M   'P 1'
#
loop_
_entity.id
_entity.type
_entity.pdbx_description
1 polymer ?
#
loop_
_entity_poly.entity_id
_entity_poly.type
_entity_poly.pdbx_seq_one_letter_code
_entity_poly.pdbx_strand_id
1 'polypeptide(L)' 'MLKNILNLEGTKELSANEQKMIDGGNAPVCNEGSFAKRCNEFGTVPYYWACVPNGTKSC' A
#
# COMPACT_ATOMS: atom_id res chain seq x y z
N MET A 1 -15.57 7.77 -3.46
CA MET A 1 -16.56 7.71 -2.34
C MET A 1 -16.20 6.57 -1.38
N LEU A 2 -15.10 6.70 -0.63
CA LEU A 2 -14.63 5.68 0.33
C LEU A 2 -15.11 5.93 1.78
N LYS A 3 -15.55 7.15 2.09
CA LYS A 3 -15.96 7.57 3.44
C LYS A 3 -17.17 6.81 3.99
N ASN A 4 -18.07 6.34 3.13
CA ASN A 4 -19.27 5.62 3.58
C ASN A 4 -18.98 4.16 3.98
N ILE A 5 -17.82 3.60 3.61
CA ILE A 5 -17.46 2.21 3.90
C ILE A 5 -16.66 2.10 5.21
N LEU A 6 -15.91 3.15 5.56
CA LEU A 6 -15.06 3.20 6.73
C LEU A 6 -15.55 4.38 7.56
N ASN A 7 -16.23 4.14 8.68
CA ASN A 7 -16.67 5.16 9.66
C ASN A 7 -15.47 5.94 10.22
N LEU A 8 -14.93 6.86 9.43
CA LEU A 8 -13.68 7.56 9.69
C LEU A 8 -13.99 8.94 10.26
N GLU A 9 -14.43 8.97 11.52
CA GLU A 9 -14.56 10.21 12.27
C GLU A 9 -13.20 10.90 12.44
N GLY A 10 -13.14 12.21 12.18
CA GLY A 10 -11.91 13.00 12.29
C GLY A 10 -10.95 12.95 11.08
N THR A 11 -11.34 12.32 9.96
CA THR A 11 -10.47 12.27 8.78
C THR A 11 -10.66 13.46 7.83
N LYS A 12 -9.53 14.05 7.42
CA LYS A 12 -9.49 15.08 6.36
C LYS A 12 -9.42 14.40 5.00
N GLU A 13 -10.32 14.78 4.10
CA GLU A 13 -10.22 14.39 2.70
C GLU A 13 -9.06 15.12 2.04
N LEU A 14 -8.14 14.37 1.45
CA LEU A 14 -7.03 14.91 0.70
C LEU A 14 -7.51 15.32 -0.69
N SER A 15 -7.12 16.50 -1.14
CA SER A 15 -7.27 16.93 -2.53
C SER A 15 -6.49 16.01 -3.47
N ALA A 16 -6.84 16.01 -4.76
CA ALA A 16 -6.13 15.21 -5.76
C ALA A 16 -4.63 15.54 -5.84
N ASN A 17 -4.24 16.79 -5.54
CA ASN A 17 -2.83 17.18 -5.49
C ASN A 17 -2.15 16.69 -4.20
N GLU A 18 -2.81 16.77 -3.06
CA GLU A 18 -2.28 16.20 -1.80
C GLU A 18 -2.11 14.68 -1.90
N GLN A 19 -3.01 13.97 -2.57
CA GLN A 19 -2.88 12.54 -2.81
C GLN A 19 -1.65 12.17 -3.64
N LYS A 20 -1.28 13.01 -4.62
CA LYS A 20 -0.06 12.82 -5.44
C LYS A 20 1.23 13.08 -4.66
N MET A 21 1.15 13.85 -3.58
CA MET A 21 2.28 14.15 -2.68
C MET A 21 2.49 13.08 -1.61
N ILE A 22 1.58 12.10 -1.51
CA ILE A 22 1.79 10.95 -0.62
C ILE A 22 2.95 10.14 -1.19
N ASP A 23 4.12 10.28 -0.55
CA ASP A 23 5.24 9.38 -0.78
C ASP A 23 4.95 8.05 -0.08
N GLY A 24 4.27 7.15 -0.80
CA GLY A 24 4.06 5.77 -0.40
C GLY A 24 5.36 5.00 -0.55
N GLY A 25 6.33 5.32 0.31
CA GLY A 25 7.76 5.08 0.13
C GLY A 25 8.11 3.94 -0.82
N ASN A 26 8.58 4.27 -2.03
CA ASN A 26 9.08 3.35 -3.07
C ASN A 26 8.22 2.10 -3.39
N ALA A 27 6.95 2.04 -3.00
CA ALA A 27 6.10 0.91 -3.32
C ALA A 27 5.81 0.88 -4.84
N PRO A 28 6.00 -0.26 -5.54
CA PRO A 28 5.74 -0.35 -6.96
C PRO A 28 4.23 -0.31 -7.24
N VAL A 29 3.87 0.16 -8.43
CA VAL A 29 2.53 -0.05 -8.98
C VAL A 29 2.44 -1.50 -9.47
N CYS A 30 1.44 -2.24 -8.99
CA CYS A 30 1.28 -3.66 -9.30
C CYS A 30 0.17 -3.89 -10.33
N ASN A 31 0.27 -5.00 -11.07
CA ASN A 31 -0.76 -5.43 -12.01
C ASN A 31 -2.04 -5.85 -11.28
N GLU A 32 -3.16 -5.87 -12.00
CA GLU A 32 -4.44 -6.34 -11.47
C GLU A 32 -4.31 -7.74 -10.84
N GLY A 33 -4.87 -7.92 -9.63
CA GLY A 33 -4.75 -9.15 -8.84
C GLY A 33 -3.49 -9.25 -7.95
N SER A 34 -2.57 -8.29 -8.03
CA SER A 34 -1.37 -8.21 -7.19
C SER A 34 -1.26 -6.89 -6.42
N PHE A 35 -0.58 -6.92 -5.28
CA PHE A 35 -0.51 -5.80 -4.32
C PHE A 35 0.93 -5.60 -3.85
N ALA A 36 1.33 -4.34 -3.68
CA ALA A 36 2.64 -4.02 -3.13
C ALA A 36 2.69 -4.40 -1.65
N LYS A 37 3.62 -5.28 -1.27
CA LYS A 37 3.89 -5.67 0.10
C LYS A 37 5.37 -5.50 0.42
N ARG A 38 5.64 -5.12 1.66
CA ARG A 38 7.00 -5.00 2.17
C ARG A 38 7.43 -6.37 2.71
N CYS A 39 8.41 -6.97 2.06
CA CYS A 39 8.86 -8.34 2.28
C CYS A 39 10.23 -8.38 2.94
N ASN A 40 10.50 -9.44 3.71
CA ASN A 40 11.77 -9.79 4.34
C ASN A 40 12.10 -11.29 4.25
N GLU A 41 11.64 -12.00 3.20
CA GLU A 41 11.70 -13.47 3.02
C GLU A 41 12.99 -14.19 3.45
N PHE A 42 14.15 -13.52 3.45
CA PHE A 42 15.43 -14.12 3.83
C PHE A 42 15.96 -13.72 5.22
N GLY A 43 15.18 -12.98 6.03
CA GLY A 43 15.44 -12.59 7.43
C GLY A 43 16.67 -11.70 7.69
N THR A 44 17.63 -11.76 6.77
CA THR A 44 18.94 -11.09 6.76
C THR A 44 19.00 -9.99 5.70
N VAL A 45 18.05 -9.98 4.76
CA VAL A 45 17.93 -8.93 3.74
C VAL A 45 17.10 -7.76 4.28
N PRO A 46 17.51 -6.51 3.99
CA PRO A 46 16.67 -5.35 4.24
C PRO A 46 15.30 -5.50 3.58
N TYR A 47 14.29 -4.95 4.23
CA TYR A 47 12.92 -4.95 3.71
C TYR A 47 12.88 -4.36 2.29
N TYR A 48 12.27 -5.10 1.37
CA TYR A 48 12.10 -4.69 -0.02
C TYR A 48 10.62 -4.71 -0.41
N TRP A 49 10.27 -3.97 -1.45
CA TRP A 49 8.91 -4.00 -2.00
C TRP A 49 8.79 -5.07 -3.06
N ALA A 50 7.71 -5.85 -3.00
CA ALA A 50 7.34 -6.79 -4.03
C ALA A 50 5.85 -6.69 -4.34
N CYS A 51 5.48 -6.91 -5.60
CA CYS A 51 4.10 -7.16 -5.97
C CYS A 51 3.79 -8.63 -5.70
N VAL A 52 2.93 -8.89 -4.73
CA VAL A 52 2.51 -10.24 -4.33
C VAL A 52 1.04 -10.48 -4.66
N PRO A 53 0.62 -11.73 -4.94
CA PRO A 53 -0.79 -12.05 -5.15
C PRO A 53 -1.67 -11.65 -3.96
N ASN A 54 -2.95 -11.37 -4.24
CA ASN A 54 -3.93 -11.15 -3.18
C ASN A 54 -3.98 -12.34 -2.21
N GLY A 55 -3.97 -12.08 -0.90
CA GLY A 55 -3.99 -13.11 0.13
C GLY A 55 -2.60 -13.64 0.56
N THR A 56 -1.50 -13.08 0.04
CA THR A 56 -0.14 -13.45 0.47
C THR A 56 0.10 -13.08 1.95
N LYS A 57 0.13 -14.08 2.83
CA LYS A 57 0.25 -13.89 4.29
C LYS A 57 1.66 -13.54 4.74
N SER A 58 2.68 -14.18 4.17
CA SER A 58 4.08 -13.87 4.44
C SER A 58 4.82 -13.66 3.14
N CYS A 59 5.54 -12.56 3.14
CA CYS A 59 6.77 -12.33 2.45
C CYS A 59 7.56 -11.45 3.42
#